data_AF-A0AA37HIE8-F1
#
_entry.id   AF-A0AA37HIE8-F1
#
_cell.length_a   1.000
_cell.length_b   1.000
_cell.length_c   1.000
_cell.angle_alpha   90.00
_cell.angle_beta   90.00
_cell.angle_gamma   90.00
#
_symmetry.space_group_name_H-M   'P 1'
#
loop_
_entity.id
_entity.type
_entity.pdbx_description
1 polymer ?
#
loop_
_entity_poly.entity_id
_entity_poly.type
_entity_poly.pdbx_seq_one_letter_code
_entity_poly.pdbx_strand_id
1 'polypeptide(L)'
;MTYTLTRLASGSYGVDLDGSIIASLVHEPGRGRALSKWYVELLEATPRIKRPTPFSDQTYTFSSFEEAADWLGVKEVASGE
;
A
#
# COMPACT_ATOMS: atom_id res chain seq x y z
N MET A 1 -14.51 5.82 0.73
CA MET A 1 -13.63 4.73 0.27
C MET A 1 -12.91 4.19 1.49
N THR A 2 -13.15 2.94 1.83
CA THR A 2 -12.43 2.28 2.93
C THR A 2 -11.42 1.36 2.27
N TYR A 3 -10.14 1.66 2.46
CA TYR A 3 -9.08 0.78 2.00
C TYR A 3 -8.84 -0.29 3.05
N THR A 4 -8.63 -1.51 2.60
CA THR A 4 -8.33 -2.64 3.46
C THR A 4 -6.96 -3.19 3.08
N LEU A 5 -6.12 -3.49 4.07
CA LEU A 5 -4.84 -4.13 3.82
C LEU A 5 -4.99 -5.63 4.05
N THR A 6 -4.80 -6.41 2.98
CA THR A 6 -4.78 -7.87 3.03
C THR A 6 -3.33 -8.34 3.00
N ARG A 7 -2.86 -9.04 4.03
CA ARG A 7 -1.50 -9.57 4.04
C ARG A 7 -1.35 -10.68 2.99
N LEU A 8 -0.51 -10.44 1.97
CA LEU A 8 -0.19 -11.41 0.92
C LEU A 8 1.05 -12.24 1.29
N ALA A 9 2.03 -11.60 1.91
CA ALA A 9 3.25 -12.23 2.40
C ALA A 9 3.84 -11.43 3.56
N SER A 10 4.91 -11.94 4.18
CA SER A 10 5.67 -11.18 5.18
C SER A 10 6.34 -9.97 4.52
N GLY A 11 5.87 -8.76 4.86
CA GLY A 11 6.33 -7.52 4.23
C GLY A 11 5.66 -7.20 2.89
N SER A 12 4.55 -7.86 2.53
CA SER A 12 3.78 -7.52 1.33
C SER A 12 2.29 -7.60 1.62
N TYR A 13 1.57 -6.52 1.33
CA TYR A 13 0.15 -6.37 1.57
C TYR A 13 -0.54 -5.93 0.28
N GLY A 14 -1.66 -6.55 -0.05
CA GLY A 14 -2.57 -6.06 -1.07
C GLY A 14 -3.43 -4.95 -0.50
N VAL A 15 -3.54 -3.85 -1.21
CA VAL A 15 -4.48 -2.76 -0.93
C VAL A 15 -5.77 -3.08 -1.66
N ASP A 16 -6.76 -3.53 -0.91
CA ASP A 16 -8.11 -3.77 -1.38
C ASP A 16 -8.93 -2.48 -1.31
N LEU A 17 -9.63 -2.19 -2.39
CA LEU A 17 -10.66 -1.17 -2.46
C LEU A 17 -11.93 -1.81 -3.03
N ASP A 18 -12.97 -1.89 -2.21
CA ASP A 18 -14.27 -2.44 -2.60
C ASP A 18 -14.20 -3.92 -3.08
N GLY A 19 -13.32 -4.73 -2.46
CA GLY A 19 -13.15 -6.14 -2.82
C GLY A 19 -12.27 -6.38 -4.04
N SER A 20 -11.61 -5.33 -4.56
CA SER A 20 -10.59 -5.45 -5.61
C SER A 20 -9.24 -4.94 -5.12
N ILE A 21 -8.19 -5.77 -5.29
CA ILE A 21 -6.82 -5.35 -5.00
C ILE A 21 -6.36 -4.37 -6.09
N ILE A 22 -6.27 -3.09 -5.74
CA ILE A 22 -5.89 -2.00 -6.65
C ILE A 22 -4.40 -1.65 -6.56
N ALA A 23 -3.75 -1.97 -5.43
CA ALA A 23 -2.38 -1.59 -5.15
C ALA A 23 -1.69 -2.65 -4.28
N SER A 24 -0.38 -2.56 -4.17
CA SER A 24 0.46 -3.40 -3.32
C SER A 24 1.32 -2.52 -2.43
N LEU A 25 1.28 -2.76 -1.12
CA LEU A 25 2.15 -2.17 -0.12
C LEU A 25 3.26 -3.18 0.21
N VAL A 26 4.48 -2.86 -0.20
CA VAL A 26 5.66 -3.70 -0.06
C VAL A 26 6.67 -3.06 0.88
N HIS A 27 7.20 -3.85 1.80
CA HIS A 27 8.29 -3.49 2.67
C HIS A 27 9.61 -3.82 1.99
N GLU A 28 10.42 -2.80 1.74
CA GLU A 28 11.81 -2.97 1.34
C GLU A 28 12.69 -2.90 2.59
N PRO A 29 13.28 -4.02 3.01
CA PRO A 29 14.25 -3.99 4.09
C PRO A 29 15.47 -3.21 3.62
N GLY A 30 15.89 -2.22 4.42
CA GLY A 30 17.07 -1.43 4.13
C GLY A 30 18.32 -2.32 4.08
N ARG A 31 19.15 -2.15 3.05
CA ARG A 31 20.41 -2.92 2.93
C ARG A 31 21.57 -2.15 3.56
N GLY A 32 22.20 -2.71 4.59
CA GLY A 32 23.35 -2.12 5.26
C GLY A 32 22.98 -0.92 6.13
N ARG A 33 23.38 0.30 5.72
CA ARG A 33 23.08 1.55 6.43
C ARG A 33 21.77 2.22 5.98
N ALA A 34 21.12 1.69 4.93
CA ALA A 34 19.85 2.23 4.47
C ALA A 34 18.73 1.90 5.46
N LEU A 35 17.85 2.88 5.70
CA LEU A 35 16.63 2.65 6.46
C LEU A 35 15.66 1.79 5.63
N SER A 36 14.92 0.91 6.30
CA SER A 36 13.82 0.21 5.67
C SER A 36 12.75 1.20 5.21
N LYS A 37 12.12 0.90 4.07
CA LYS A 37 11.13 1.76 3.46
C LYS A 37 9.93 0.93 3.02
N TRP A 38 8.80 1.59 2.94
CA TRP A 38 7.56 1.02 2.46
C TRP A 38 7.18 1.68 1.14
N TYR A 39 6.75 0.88 0.18
CA TYR A 39 6.38 1.33 -1.15
C TYR A 39 4.95 0.89 -1.41
N VAL A 40 4.08 1.83 -1.75
CA VAL A 40 2.74 1.53 -2.25
C VAL A 40 2.76 1.70 -3.76
N GLU A 41 2.46 0.66 -4.50
CA GLU A 41 2.42 0.67 -5.96
C GLU A 41 1.05 0.23 -6.48
N LEU A 42 0.45 1.00 -7.38
CA LEU A 42 -0.78 0.60 -8.07
C LEU A 42 -0.50 -0.58 -9.00
N LEU A 43 -1.29 -1.65 -8.85
CA LEU A 43 -1.17 -2.87 -9.66
C LEU A 43 -1.61 -2.64 -11.11
N GLU A 44 -2.69 -1.88 -11.29
CA GLU A 44 -3.16 -1.49 -12.60
C GLU A 44 -2.66 -0.09 -12.94
N ALA A 45 -2.25 0.10 -14.20
CA ALA A 45 -2.01 1.42 -14.76
C ALA A 45 -3.36 2.15 -14.97
N THR A 46 -4.03 2.49 -13.88
CA THR A 46 -5.30 3.19 -13.91
C THR A 46 -5.06 4.60 -14.44
N PRO A 47 -5.80 5.05 -15.47
CA PRO A 47 -5.70 6.41 -15.96
C PRO A 47 -6.00 7.39 -14.81
N ARG A 48 -5.30 8.53 -14.76
CA ARG A 48 -5.40 9.53 -13.67
C ARG A 48 -6.84 9.88 -13.25
N ILE A 49 -7.78 9.87 -14.19
CA ILE A 49 -9.21 10.14 -13.96
C ILE A 49 -9.91 9.06 -13.12
N LYS A 50 -9.43 7.82 -13.17
CA LYS A 50 -9.97 6.67 -12.42
C LYS A 50 -9.09 6.27 -11.25
N ARG A 51 -8.00 7.00 -10.97
CA ARG A 51 -7.14 6.69 -9.82
C ARG A 51 -7.92 6.97 -8.54
N PRO A 52 -7.96 6.01 -7.61
CA PRO A 52 -8.65 6.21 -6.36
C PRO A 52 -7.83 7.18 -5.48
N THR A 53 -8.50 8.17 -4.89
CA THR A 53 -7.86 9.17 -4.02
C THR A 53 -7.35 8.46 -2.75
N PRO A 54 -6.04 8.51 -2.41
CA PRO A 54 -5.12 9.62 -2.65
C PRO A 54 -4.04 9.40 -3.72
N PHE A 55 -4.13 8.36 -4.54
CA PHE A 55 -3.11 8.04 -5.54
C PHE A 55 -3.03 9.08 -6.67
N SER A 56 -2.06 9.99 -6.61
CA SER A 56 -1.71 10.91 -7.71
C SER A 56 -0.62 10.34 -8.63
N ASP A 57 0.23 9.46 -8.10
CA ASP A 57 1.31 8.74 -8.78
C ASP A 57 1.12 7.23 -8.73
N GLN A 58 1.92 6.51 -9.52
CA GLN A 58 1.86 5.06 -9.62
C GLN A 58 2.50 4.38 -8.41
N THR A 59 3.53 5.01 -7.83
CA THR A 59 4.25 4.49 -6.68
C THR A 59 4.48 5.61 -5.66
N TYR A 60 4.29 5.29 -4.38
CA TYR A 60 4.55 6.17 -3.25
C TYR A 60 5.48 5.50 -2.26
N THR A 61 6.36 6.29 -1.66
CA THR A 61 7.35 5.79 -0.70
C THR A 61 7.11 6.39 0.68
N PHE A 62 7.16 5.55 1.70
CA PHE A 62 6.95 5.90 3.10
C PHE A 62 8.10 5.36 3.95
N SER A 63 8.33 5.99 5.08
CA SER A 63 9.37 5.54 6.03
C SER A 63 8.84 4.40 6.91
N SER A 64 7.53 4.31 7.10
CA SER A 64 6.87 3.37 8.02
C SER A 64 5.58 2.80 7.45
N PHE A 65 5.19 1.61 7.92
CA PHE A 65 3.90 0.99 7.57
C PHE A 65 2.72 1.86 8.02
N GLU A 66 2.80 2.42 9.23
CA GLU A 66 1.72 3.24 9.80
C GLU A 66 1.47 4.51 8.98
N GLU A 67 2.53 5.16 8.47
CA GLU A 67 2.39 6.29 7.54
C GLU A 67 1.70 5.88 6.24
N ALA A 68 2.05 4.71 5.68
CA ALA A 68 1.42 4.23 4.46
C ALA A 68 -0.06 3.87 4.70
N ALA A 69 -0.36 3.24 5.84
CA ALA A 69 -1.73 2.88 6.23
C ALA A 69 -2.60 4.11 6.51
N ASP A 70 -2.07 5.10 7.23
CA ASP A 70 -2.74 6.38 7.49
C ASP A 70 -2.99 7.16 6.19
N TRP A 71 -1.98 7.22 5.32
CA TRP A 71 -2.13 7.84 3.99
C TRP A 71 -3.20 7.15 3.14
N LEU A 72 -3.25 5.82 3.18
CA LEU A 72 -4.33 5.05 2.56
C LEU A 72 -5.67 5.21 3.30
N GLY A 73 -5.72 5.77 4.50
CA GLY A 73 -6.94 5.81 5.32
C GLY A 73 -7.43 4.43 5.76
N VAL A 74 -6.51 3.47 5.88
CA VAL A 74 -6.79 2.11 6.36
C VAL A 74 -7.01 2.17 7.85
N LYS A 75 -8.25 1.91 8.29
CA LYS A 75 -8.59 1.86 9.72
C LYS A 75 -8.27 0.52 10.37
N GLU A 76 -8.22 -0.55 9.59
CA GLU A 76 -8.03 -1.91 10.08
C GLU A 76 -7.21 -2.73 9.09
N VAL A 77 -6.18 -3.40 9.61
CA VAL A 77 -5.36 -4.34 8.82
C VAL A 77 -5.97 -5.72 9.00
N ALA A 78 -6.47 -6.31 7.91
CA ALA A 78 -6.94 -7.68 7.94
C ALA A 78 -5.72 -8.60 8.08
N SER A 79 -5.45 -9.02 9.31
CA SER A 79 -4.47 -10.07 9.58
C SER A 79 -5.09 -11.38 9.13
N GLY A 80 -4.72 -11.86 7.94
CA GLY A 80 -5.08 -13.21 7.50
C GLY A 80 -4.50 -14.22 8.49
N GLU A 81 -5.38 -14.99 9.12
CA GLU A 81 -5.07 -16.13 10.00
C GLU A 81 -4.53 -17.33 9.23
#